data_AF-A0A346GM80-F1
#
_entry.id   AF-A0A346GM80-F1
#
_cell.length_a   1.000
_cell.length_b   1.000
_cell.length_c   1.000
_cell.angle_alpha   90.00
_cell.angle_beta   90.00
_cell.angle_gamma   90.00
#
_symmetry.space_group_name_H-M   'P 1'
#
loop_
_entity.id
_entity.type
_entity.pdbx_description
1 polymer ?
#
loop_
_entity_poly.entity_id
_entity_poly.type
_entity_poly.pdbx_seq_one_letter_code
_entity_poly.pdbx_strand_id
1 'polypeptide(L)' 'MTLYEILKTQFKTNAAIGRRFPKKGKPRGSQGVGKWKTRGVPEDVAILCHLDPNIPYTHPSLAHTGEEK' A
#
# COMPACT_ATOMS: atom_id res chain seq x y z
N MET A 1 4.39 12.49 -1.83
CA MET A 1 3.38 11.80 -1.00
C MET A 1 3.87 10.38 -0.78
N THR A 2 3.88 9.88 0.46
CA THR A 2 4.25 8.49 0.76
C THR A 2 3.12 7.53 0.36
N LEU A 3 3.41 6.24 0.16
CA LEU A 3 2.37 5.25 -0.13
C LEU A 3 1.28 5.24 0.95
N TYR A 4 1.66 5.35 2.23
CA TYR A 4 0.68 5.44 3.32
C TYR A 4 -0.28 6.63 3.13
N GLU A 5 0.23 7.80 2.74
CA GLU A 5 -0.59 8.99 2.52
C GLU A 5 -1.53 8.84 1.32
N ILE A 6 -1.06 8.22 0.22
CA ILE A 6 -1.91 7.90 -0.95
C ILE A 6 -3.08 7.01 -0.51
N LEU A 7 -2.78 5.91 0.19
CA LEU A 7 -3.78 4.99 0.71
C LEU A 7 -4.73 5.68 1.69
N LYS A 8 -4.21 6.59 2.52
CA LYS A 8 -5.01 7.35 3.48
C LYS A 8 -6.00 8.29 2.79
N THR A 9 -5.59 8.95 1.71
CA THR A 9 -6.45 9.81 0.92
C THR A 9 -7.55 9.02 0.20
N GLN A 10 -7.21 7.84 -0.32
CA GLN A 10 -8.13 6.99 -1.08
C GLN A 10 -9.15 6.28 -0.17
N PHE A 11 -8.69 5.58 0.87
CA PHE A 11 -9.53 4.74 1.73
C PHE A 11 -10.04 5.45 2.99
N LYS A 12 -9.61 6.71 3.23
CA LYS A 12 -10.00 7.61 4.34
C LYS A 12 -9.57 7.16 5.74
N THR A 13 -9.72 5.88 6.08
CA THR A 13 -9.48 5.35 7.43
C THR A 13 -8.45 4.22 7.44
N ASN A 14 -7.72 4.08 8.55
CA ASN A 14 -6.71 3.03 8.69
C ASN A 14 -7.37 1.64 8.76
N ALA A 15 -8.60 1.56 9.28
CA ALA A 15 -9.39 0.34 9.28
C ALA A 15 -9.79 -0.07 7.86
N ALA A 16 -10.20 0.87 6.99
CA ALA A 16 -10.52 0.57 5.60
C ALA A 16 -9.29 0.09 4.82
N ILE A 17 -8.13 0.73 5.00
CA ILE A 17 -6.86 0.26 4.44
C ILE A 17 -6.58 -1.18 4.91
N GLY A 18 -6.72 -1.45 6.22
CA GLY A 18 -6.47 -2.77 6.78
C GLY A 18 -7.40 -3.87 6.26
N ARG A 19 -8.64 -3.52 5.87
CA ARG A 19 -9.58 -4.44 5.21
C ARG A 19 -9.22 -4.67 3.74
N ARG A 20 -8.76 -3.64 3.02
CA ARG A 20 -8.35 -3.73 1.61
C ARG A 20 -7.10 -4.59 1.43
N PHE A 21 -6.19 -4.57 2.41
CA PHE A 21 -4.91 -5.30 2.38
C PHE A 21 -4.79 -6.31 3.54
N PRO A 22 -5.59 -7.39 3.55
CA PRO A 22 -5.55 -8.38 4.60
C PRO A 22 -4.21 -9.14 4.61
N LYS A 23 -3.80 -9.63 5.78
CA LYS A 23 -2.65 -10.53 5.92
C LYS A 23 -3.16 -11.93 6.27
N LYS A 24 -2.87 -12.92 5.43
CA LYS A 24 -3.34 -14.32 5.58
C LYS A 24 -4.87 -14.42 5.77
N GLY A 25 -5.62 -13.71 4.92
CA GLY A 25 -7.09 -13.70 4.95
C GLY A 25 -7.72 -12.89 6.10
N LYS A 26 -6.91 -12.31 7.01
CA LYS A 26 -7.41 -11.48 8.12
C LYS A 26 -7.13 -10.00 7.88
N PRO A 27 -8.11 -9.10 8.12
CA PRO A 27 -7.88 -7.67 8.06
C PRO A 27 -6.74 -7.23 8.97
N ARG A 28 -5.94 -6.27 8.52
CA ARG A 28 -4.91 -5.66 9.37
C ARG A 28 -5.56 -4.69 10.35
N GLY A 29 -5.06 -4.66 11.59
CA GLY A 29 -5.57 -3.75 12.62
C GLY A 29 -5.27 -2.28 12.31
N SER A 30 -6.24 -1.40 12.59
CA SER A 30 -6.14 0.05 12.37
C SER A 30 -4.89 0.68 13.02
N GLN A 31 -4.55 0.26 14.25
CA GLN A 31 -3.34 0.71 14.94
C GLN A 31 -2.06 0.26 14.24
N GLY A 32 -2.04 -0.97 13.71
CA GLY A 32 -0.90 -1.49 12.95
C GLY A 32 -0.68 -0.73 11.65
N VAL A 33 -1.77 -0.42 10.93
CA VAL A 33 -1.74 0.43 9.74
C VAL A 33 -1.28 1.85 10.06
N GLY A 34 -1.68 2.42 11.19
CA GLY A 34 -1.21 3.74 11.62
C GLY A 34 0.31 3.85 11.78
N LYS A 35 0.97 2.74 12.13
CA LYS A 35 2.44 2.68 12.25
C LYS A 35 3.13 2.73 10.88
N TRP A 36 2.45 2.48 9.77
CA TRP A 36 3.04 2.55 8.42
C TRP A 36 3.48 3.97 8.04
N LYS A 37 2.86 4.99 8.64
CA LYS A 37 3.27 6.39 8.45
C LYS A 37 4.74 6.61 8.76
N THR A 38 5.27 5.96 9.80
CA THR A 38 6.66 6.12 10.25
C THR A 38 7.54 4.93 9.90
N ARG A 39 6.98 3.72 9.83
CA ARG A 39 7.73 2.48 9.60
C ARG A 39 7.77 2.04 8.13
N GLY A 40 7.08 2.76 7.25
CA GLY A 40 6.87 2.33 5.87
C GLY A 40 5.72 1.33 5.74
N VAL A 41 5.16 1.28 4.54
CA VAL A 41 4.15 0.30 4.16
C VAL A 41 4.87 -1.03 3.88
N PRO A 42 4.35 -2.18 4.35
CA PRO A 42 4.95 -3.48 4.08
C PRO A 42 5.11 -3.77 2.58
N GLU A 43 6.19 -4.45 2.22
CA GLU A 43 6.53 -4.79 0.82
C GLU A 43 5.39 -5.50 0.08
N ASP A 44 4.73 -6.47 0.74
CA ASP A 44 3.61 -7.20 0.15
C ASP A 44 2.45 -6.28 -0.24
N VAL A 45 2.21 -5.24 0.55
CA VAL A 45 1.19 -4.22 0.25
C VAL A 45 1.69 -3.26 -0.83
N ALA A 46 2.97 -2.88 -0.82
CA ALA A 46 3.55 -1.98 -1.81
C ALA A 46 3.50 -2.59 -3.22
N ILE A 47 3.83 -3.87 -3.37
CA ILE A 47 3.70 -4.60 -4.64
C ILE A 47 2.23 -4.62 -5.10
N LEU A 48 1.29 -4.95 -4.21
CA LEU A 48 -0.14 -4.94 -4.55
C LEU A 48 -0.63 -3.55 -4.98
N CYS A 49 -0.11 -2.49 -4.38
CA CYS A 49 -0.45 -1.12 -4.76
C CYS A 49 0.10 -0.75 -6.14
N HIS A 50 1.29 -1.23 -6.49
CA HIS A 50 1.87 -1.01 -7.81
C HIS A 50 1.09 -1.71 -8.93
N LEU A 51 0.50 -2.86 -8.63
CA LEU A 51 -0.32 -3.62 -9.57
C LEU A 51 -1.76 -3.10 -9.71
N ASP A 52 -2.23 -2.24 -8.79
CA ASP A 52 -3.58 -1.68 -8.83
C ASP A 52 -3.58 -0.31 -9.56
N PRO A 53 -4.14 -0.21 -10.78
CA PRO A 53 -4.09 1.04 -11.55
C PRO A 53 -4.87 2.19 -10.89
N ASN A 54 -5.72 1.90 -9.90
CA ASN A 54 -6.45 2.93 -9.14
C ASN A 54 -5.63 3.52 -8.00
N ILE A 55 -4.44 2.98 -7.73
CA ILE A 55 -3.53 3.47 -6.70
C ILE A 55 -2.33 4.09 -7.41
N PRO A 56 -2.16 5.41 -7.39
CA PRO A 56 -1.07 6.08 -8.12
C PRO A 56 0.27 5.88 -7.41
N TYR A 57 0.79 4.66 -7.45
CA TYR A 57 2.03 4.26 -6.78
C TYR A 57 2.89 3.38 -7.70
N THR A 58 4.15 3.78 -7.88
CA THR A 58 5.14 3.00 -8.60
C THR A 58 6.14 2.40 -7.62
N HIS A 59 6.29 1.08 -7.64
CA HIS A 59 7.25 0.40 -6.76
C HIS A 59 8.67 0.66 -7.26
N PRO A 60 9.60 1.15 -6.43
CA PRO A 60 10.93 1.57 -6.89
C PRO A 60 11.74 0.42 -7.53
N SER A 61 11.63 -0.80 -7.01
CA SER A 61 12.32 -1.97 -7.60
C SER A 61 11.63 -2.54 -8.85
N LEU A 62 10.36 -2.22 -9.10
CA LEU A 62 9.60 -2.68 -10.29
C LEU A 62 9.46 -1.59 -11.36
N ALA A 63 9.80 -0.33 -11.02
CA ALA A 63 9.82 0.76 -11.97
C ALA A 63 10.76 0.50 -13.16
N HIS A 64 11.82 -0.28 -12.93
CA HIS A 64 12.84 -0.61 -13.93
C HIS A 64 12.51 -1.83 -14.81
N THR A 65 11.40 -2.53 -14.57
CA THR A 65 10.96 -3.68 -15.39
C THR A 65 9.94 -3.28 -16.46
N GLY A 66 9.61 -1.99 -16.59
CA GLY A 66 8.72 -1.45 -17.63
C GLY A 66 9.42 -1.00 -18.92
N GLU A 67 10.75 -1.05 -18.98
CA GLU A 67 11.54 -0.77 -20.20
C GLU A 67 12.21 -2.05 -20.72
N GLU A 68 11.44 -3.09 -21.01
CA GLU A 68 11.87 -4.11 -21.97
C GLU A 68 11.19 -3.81 -23.32
N LYS A 69 12.05 -3.45 -24.27
CA LYS A 69 11.78 -3.08 -25.66
C LYS A 69 11.47 -4.31 -26.52
#